data_AF-A0A7V2WZ02-F1
#
_entry.id   AF-A0A7V2WZ02-F1
#
_cell.length_a   1.000
_cell.length_b   1.000
_cell.length_c   1.000
_cell.angle_alpha   90.00
_cell.angle_beta   90.00
_cell.angle_gamma   90.00
#
_symmetry.space_group_name_H-M   'P 1'
#
loop_
_entity.id
_entity.type
_entity.pdbx_description
1 polymer ?
#
loop_
_entity_poly.entity_id
_entity_poly.type
_entity_poly.pdbx_seq_one_letter_code
_entity_poly.pdbx_strand_id
1 'polypeptide(L)'
;MEAIQIIALGMGAAWASGINLYATILALGLLNLTGHVSLPPELQILSDPLVLAAAALMYCVEFFADKVPGVDNTWDLLHSFVRIPAGALLAAGAVAEVGPAAELAAALVGGSLAAATHATKAGGRLVINTSPEPFTNWAVSIAEDVTVVAGLWAALNHPWVFLVLLALLVLLLVWLLPKLWRGVRRIGRGVAVLFRGRRTGAGGTDVAGGGRP
;
A
#
# COMPACT_ATOMS: atom_id res chain seq x y z
N MET A 1 -27.87 -2.01 1.49
CA MET A 1 -26.94 -2.82 0.66
C MET A 1 -26.97 -4.25 1.18
N GLU A 2 -26.82 -5.23 0.29
CA GLU A 2 -26.65 -6.63 0.74
C GLU A 2 -25.29 -6.80 1.43
N ALA A 3 -25.18 -7.74 2.38
CA ALA A 3 -23.95 -7.97 3.15
C ALA A 3 -22.70 -8.16 2.27
N ILE A 4 -22.85 -8.83 1.14
CA ILE A 4 -21.78 -9.07 0.16
C ILE A 4 -21.26 -7.75 -0.45
N GLN A 5 -22.15 -6.81 -0.77
CA GLN A 5 -21.75 -5.51 -1.31
C GLN A 5 -20.98 -4.68 -0.27
N ILE A 6 -21.42 -4.73 0.99
CA ILE A 6 -20.73 -4.03 2.08
C ILE A 6 -19.33 -4.59 2.29
N ILE A 7 -19.18 -5.93 2.28
CA ILE A 7 -17.87 -6.58 2.42
C ILE A 7 -16.99 -6.24 1.21
N ALA A 8 -17.53 -6.30 -0.01
CA ALA A 8 -16.80 -5.95 -1.22
C ALA A 8 -16.34 -4.48 -1.22
N LEU A 9 -17.21 -3.55 -0.80
CA LEU A 9 -16.87 -2.13 -0.62
C LEU A 9 -15.75 -1.95 0.41
N GLY A 10 -15.91 -2.49 1.62
CA GLY A 10 -14.94 -2.30 2.70
C GLY A 10 -13.58 -2.90 2.37
N MET A 11 -13.56 -4.14 1.86
CA MET A 11 -12.31 -4.80 1.47
C MET A 11 -11.71 -4.19 0.20
N GLY A 12 -12.54 -3.75 -0.74
CA GLY A 12 -12.11 -3.01 -1.93
C GLY A 12 -11.47 -1.68 -1.61
N ALA A 13 -12.08 -0.89 -0.71
CA ALA A 13 -11.53 0.37 -0.25
C ALA A 13 -10.21 0.16 0.51
N ALA A 14 -10.11 -0.85 1.38
CA ALA A 14 -8.87 -1.18 2.07
C ALA A 14 -7.75 -1.62 1.12
N TRP A 15 -8.05 -2.52 0.18
CA TRP A 15 -7.12 -2.97 -0.86
C TRP A 15 -6.62 -1.80 -1.72
N ALA A 16 -7.55 -0.98 -2.21
CA ALA A 16 -7.24 0.17 -3.05
C ALA A 16 -6.42 1.22 -2.29
N SER A 17 -6.72 1.44 -1.01
CA SER A 17 -6.00 2.38 -0.15
C SER A 17 -4.52 2.03 -0.01
N GLY A 18 -4.16 0.75 0.05
CA GLY A 18 -2.76 0.34 0.12
C GLY A 18 -1.98 0.65 -1.16
N ILE A 19 -2.67 0.65 -2.32
CA ILE A 19 -2.07 1.04 -3.61
C ILE A 19 -2.01 2.57 -3.72
N ASN A 20 -3.17 3.24 -3.67
CA ASN A 20 -3.32 4.69 -3.77
C ASN A 20 -4.57 5.15 -2.98
N LEU A 21 -4.36 5.66 -1.76
CA LEU A 21 -5.43 6.16 -0.90
C LEU A 21 -6.18 7.34 -1.52
N TYR A 22 -5.46 8.27 -2.14
CA TYR A 22 -6.07 9.50 -2.64
C TYR A 22 -6.98 9.23 -3.84
N ALA A 23 -6.54 8.36 -4.75
CA ALA A 23 -7.40 7.83 -5.82
C ALA A 23 -8.62 7.09 -5.26
N THR A 24 -8.45 6.33 -4.18
CA THR A 24 -9.55 5.60 -3.52
C THR A 24 -10.62 6.55 -2.98
N ILE A 25 -10.21 7.60 -2.25
CA ILE A 25 -11.12 8.61 -1.72
C ILE A 25 -11.84 9.33 -2.85
N LEU A 26 -11.10 9.77 -3.88
CA LEU A 26 -11.68 10.45 -5.04
C LEU A 26 -12.70 9.57 -5.77
N ALA A 27 -12.36 8.32 -6.07
CA ALA A 27 -13.24 7.41 -6.77
C ALA A 27 -14.53 7.18 -5.99
N LEU A 28 -14.44 6.81 -4.71
CA LEU A 28 -15.62 6.55 -3.88
C LEU A 28 -16.46 7.81 -3.66
N GLY A 29 -15.82 8.93 -3.34
CA GLY A 29 -16.51 10.19 -3.09
C GLY A 29 -17.21 10.74 -4.34
N LEU A 30 -16.57 10.69 -5.51
CA LEU A 30 -17.19 11.12 -6.77
C LEU A 30 -18.33 10.18 -7.18
N LEU A 31 -18.18 8.87 -7.02
CA LEU A 31 -19.25 7.90 -7.31
C LEU A 31 -20.47 8.13 -6.41
N ASN A 32 -20.26 8.51 -5.15
CA ASN A 32 -21.35 8.86 -4.25
C ASN A 32 -21.98 10.22 -4.58
N LEU A 33 -21.19 11.26 -4.84
CA LEU A 33 -21.69 12.58 -5.25
C LEU A 33 -22.51 12.55 -6.54
N THR A 34 -22.11 11.73 -7.50
CA THR A 34 -22.79 11.60 -8.79
C THR A 34 -23.98 10.63 -8.74
N GLY A 35 -24.28 10.05 -7.58
CA GLY A 35 -25.41 9.15 -7.38
C GLY A 35 -25.25 7.76 -7.99
N HIS A 36 -24.04 7.38 -8.43
CA HIS A 36 -23.78 6.04 -8.96
C HIS A 36 -23.70 4.98 -7.85
N VAL A 37 -23.36 5.37 -6.63
CA VAL A 37 -23.31 4.50 -5.45
C VAL A 37 -23.85 5.24 -4.23
N SER A 38 -24.49 4.52 -3.32
CA SER A 38 -24.87 5.03 -2.01
C SER A 38 -23.93 4.47 -0.96
N LEU A 39 -22.99 5.30 -0.48
CA LEU A 39 -22.07 4.91 0.58
C LEU A 39 -22.77 4.81 1.95
N PRO A 40 -22.29 3.93 2.84
CA PRO A 40 -22.71 3.91 4.25
C PRO A 40 -22.50 5.28 4.91
N PRO A 41 -23.28 5.63 5.95
CA PRO A 41 -23.22 6.95 6.60
C PRO A 41 -21.81 7.40 6.95
N GLU A 42 -20.98 6.50 7.49
CA GLU A 42 -19.61 6.77 7.93
C GLU A 42 -18.66 7.07 6.78
N LEU A 43 -18.97 6.59 5.56
CA LEU A 43 -18.18 6.83 4.35
C LEU A 43 -18.73 8.00 3.51
N GLN A 44 -19.88 8.58 3.86
CA GLN A 44 -20.39 9.75 3.13
C GLN A 44 -19.46 10.95 3.23
N ILE A 45 -18.65 11.05 4.29
CA ILE A 45 -17.62 12.08 4.45
C ILE A 45 -16.61 12.11 3.30
N LEU A 46 -16.42 11.00 2.58
CA LEU A 46 -15.56 10.96 1.39
C LEU A 46 -16.06 11.86 0.26
N SER A 47 -17.34 12.23 0.29
CA SER A 47 -17.99 13.12 -0.67
C SER A 47 -17.93 14.60 -0.27
N ASP A 48 -17.40 14.91 0.91
CA ASP A 48 -17.26 16.30 1.35
C ASP A 48 -16.32 17.07 0.39
N PRO A 49 -16.70 18.28 -0.07
CA PRO A 49 -15.90 19.03 -1.04
C PRO A 49 -14.46 19.32 -0.57
N LEU A 50 -14.25 19.53 0.73
CA LEU A 50 -12.90 19.75 1.28
C LEU A 50 -12.09 18.47 1.25
N VAL A 51 -12.70 17.33 1.60
CA VAL A 51 -12.05 16.01 1.54
C VAL A 51 -11.65 15.66 0.11
N LEU A 52 -12.55 15.88 -0.85
CA LEU A 52 -12.28 15.65 -2.27
C LEU A 52 -11.20 16.59 -2.81
N ALA A 53 -11.22 17.87 -2.45
CA ALA A 53 -10.19 18.82 -2.87
C ALA A 53 -8.81 18.44 -2.31
N ALA A 54 -8.73 18.04 -1.04
CA ALA A 54 -7.50 17.57 -0.42
C ALA A 54 -7.01 16.27 -1.07
N ALA A 55 -7.91 15.30 -1.30
CA ALA A 55 -7.57 14.05 -1.98
C ALA A 55 -7.11 14.30 -3.43
N ALA A 56 -7.74 15.21 -4.16
CA ALA A 56 -7.34 15.59 -5.52
C ALA A 56 -5.93 16.18 -5.54
N LEU A 57 -5.65 17.10 -4.63
CA LEU A 57 -4.32 17.71 -4.51
C LEU A 57 -3.26 16.65 -4.18
N MET A 58 -3.53 15.81 -3.20
CA MET A 58 -2.59 14.77 -2.78
C MET A 58 -2.40 13.70 -3.86
N TYR A 59 -3.46 13.34 -4.59
CA TYR A 59 -3.37 12.44 -5.74
C TYR A 59 -2.48 13.04 -6.84
N CYS A 60 -2.62 14.33 -7.15
CA CYS A 60 -1.74 15.00 -8.11
C CYS A 60 -0.28 14.91 -7.67
N VAL A 61 0.03 15.20 -6.40
CA VAL A 61 1.40 15.09 -5.87
C VAL A 61 1.92 13.66 -5.99
N GLU A 62 1.13 12.68 -5.57
CA GLU A 62 1.49 11.25 -5.68
C GLU A 62 1.74 10.83 -7.13
N PHE A 63 0.87 11.24 -8.05
CA PHE A 63 0.99 10.92 -9.48
C PHE A 63 2.30 11.41 -10.08
N PHE A 64 2.80 12.58 -9.66
CA PHE A 64 4.10 13.08 -10.12
C PHE A 64 5.27 12.47 -9.34
N ALA A 65 5.12 12.25 -8.03
CA ALA A 65 6.13 11.62 -7.19
C ALA A 65 6.49 10.21 -7.69
N ASP A 66 5.49 9.41 -8.05
CA ASP A 66 5.63 8.02 -8.53
C ASP A 66 6.36 7.89 -9.87
N LYS A 67 6.60 9.01 -10.57
CA LYS A 67 7.29 9.05 -11.86
C LYS A 67 8.78 9.35 -11.75
N VAL A 68 9.25 9.75 -10.56
CA VAL A 68 10.65 10.11 -10.31
C VAL A 68 11.32 9.01 -9.47
N PRO A 69 12.28 8.24 -10.04
CA PRO A 69 12.97 7.18 -9.31
C PRO A 69 13.64 7.71 -8.03
N GLY A 70 13.41 7.03 -6.90
CA GLY A 70 13.92 7.40 -5.59
C GLY A 70 12.96 8.30 -4.79
N VAL A 71 12.23 9.20 -5.46
CA VAL A 71 11.15 9.97 -4.82
C VAL A 71 9.98 9.05 -4.53
N ASP A 72 9.63 8.16 -5.46
CA ASP A 72 8.61 7.12 -5.31
C ASP A 72 8.77 6.31 -4.01
N ASN A 73 9.96 5.76 -3.76
CA ASN A 73 10.23 4.93 -2.58
C ASN A 73 10.13 5.73 -1.28
N THR A 74 10.58 6.98 -1.29
CA THR A 74 10.52 7.88 -0.12
C THR A 74 9.08 8.28 0.17
N TRP A 75 8.32 8.59 -0.89
CA TRP A 75 6.91 8.92 -0.81
C TRP A 75 6.10 7.76 -0.24
N ASP A 76 6.28 6.54 -0.77
CA ASP A 76 5.59 5.34 -0.27
C ASP A 76 5.97 5.03 1.20
N LEU A 77 7.23 5.19 1.58
CA LEU A 77 7.66 4.97 2.98
C LEU A 77 6.94 5.90 3.96
N LEU A 78 6.84 7.19 3.63
CA LEU A 78 6.11 8.15 4.46
C LEU A 78 4.60 7.84 4.48
N HIS A 79 4.04 7.48 3.33
CA HIS A 79 2.62 7.23 3.18
C HIS A 79 2.17 5.88 3.74
N SER A 80 3.08 4.96 4.09
CA SER A 80 2.75 3.78 4.89
C SER A 80 1.97 4.14 6.17
N PHE A 81 2.34 5.25 6.83
CA PHE A 81 1.69 5.69 8.07
C PHE A 81 0.31 6.32 7.86
N VAL A 82 -0.04 6.65 6.63
CA VAL A 82 -1.32 7.29 6.29
C VAL A 82 -2.24 6.28 5.61
N ARG A 83 -1.74 5.59 4.58
CA ARG A 83 -2.51 4.65 3.75
C ARG A 83 -2.99 3.42 4.52
N ILE A 84 -2.16 2.86 5.40
CA ILE A 84 -2.52 1.63 6.12
C ILE A 84 -3.61 1.92 7.16
N PRO A 85 -3.47 2.93 8.04
CA PRO A 85 -4.56 3.29 8.95
C PRO A 85 -5.81 3.75 8.22
N ALA A 86 -5.69 4.55 7.15
CA ALA A 86 -6.85 4.97 6.37
C ALA A 86 -7.57 3.78 5.73
N GLY A 87 -6.85 2.79 5.20
CA GLY A 87 -7.45 1.56 4.67
C GLY A 87 -8.21 0.76 5.73
N ALA A 88 -7.69 0.69 6.96
CA ALA A 88 -8.40 0.09 8.10
C ALA A 88 -9.70 0.86 8.42
N LEU A 89 -9.63 2.20 8.46
CA LEU A 89 -10.79 3.05 8.74
C LEU A 89 -11.85 2.96 7.63
N LEU A 90 -11.45 2.88 6.37
CA LEU A 90 -12.37 2.71 5.24
C LEU A 90 -13.11 1.36 5.32
N ALA A 91 -12.42 0.28 5.68
CA ALA A 91 -13.05 -1.02 5.89
C ALA A 91 -14.01 -1.01 7.08
N ALA A 92 -13.61 -0.40 8.20
CA ALA A 92 -14.45 -0.27 9.39
C ALA A 92 -15.72 0.55 9.11
N GLY A 93 -15.57 1.72 8.49
CA GLY A 93 -16.69 2.59 8.11
C GLY A 93 -17.65 1.93 7.13
N ALA A 94 -17.21 0.96 6.33
CA ALA A 94 -18.11 0.22 5.46
C ALA A 94 -19.12 -0.64 6.24
N VAL A 95 -18.73 -1.17 7.41
CA VAL A 95 -19.51 -2.12 8.21
C VAL A 95 -20.01 -1.55 9.54
N ALA A 96 -19.92 -0.24 9.75
CA ALA A 96 -20.22 0.40 11.04
C ALA A 96 -21.63 0.08 11.56
N GLU A 97 -22.61 0.14 10.67
CA GLU A 97 -24.01 -0.20 10.99
C GLU A 97 -24.24 -1.67 11.39
N VAL A 98 -23.26 -2.57 11.20
CA VAL A 98 -23.33 -3.97 11.67
C VAL A 98 -23.02 -4.06 13.18
N GLY A 99 -22.19 -3.14 13.70
CA GLY A 99 -21.88 -2.99 15.11
C GLY A 99 -20.38 -3.08 15.44
N PRO A 100 -20.00 -2.74 16.69
CA PRO A 100 -18.61 -2.48 17.06
C PRO A 100 -17.64 -3.65 16.86
N ALA A 101 -18.13 -4.88 17.03
CA ALA A 101 -17.32 -6.08 16.80
C ALA A 101 -16.97 -6.27 15.31
N ALA A 102 -17.91 -5.98 14.42
CA ALA A 102 -17.70 -6.06 12.97
C ALA A 102 -16.76 -4.95 12.50
N GLU A 103 -16.92 -3.73 13.03
CA GLU A 103 -16.00 -2.61 12.77
C GLU A 103 -14.55 -2.95 13.11
N LEU A 104 -14.32 -3.45 14.33
CA LEU A 104 -12.97 -3.80 14.76
C LEU A 104 -12.39 -4.94 13.92
N ALA A 105 -13.20 -5.96 13.60
CA ALA A 105 -12.78 -7.04 12.72
C ALA A 105 -12.42 -6.54 11.31
N ALA A 106 -13.25 -5.66 10.74
CA ALA A 106 -13.01 -5.06 9.43
C ALA A 106 -11.79 -4.12 9.45
N ALA A 107 -11.56 -3.38 10.53
CA ALA A 107 -10.35 -2.57 10.69
C ALA A 107 -9.08 -3.43 10.70
N LEU A 108 -9.10 -4.54 11.43
CA LEU A 108 -7.96 -5.46 11.52
C LEU A 108 -7.68 -6.14 10.17
N VAL A 109 -8.71 -6.68 9.53
CA VAL A 109 -8.59 -7.36 8.23
C VAL A 109 -8.24 -6.36 7.12
N GLY A 110 -8.95 -5.24 7.06
CA GLY A 110 -8.75 -4.17 6.09
C GLY A 110 -7.38 -3.50 6.24
N GLY A 111 -6.95 -3.20 7.46
CA GLY A 111 -5.61 -2.67 7.73
C GLY A 111 -4.51 -3.65 7.31
N SER A 112 -4.69 -4.95 7.58
CA SER A 112 -3.76 -5.99 7.14
C SER A 112 -3.70 -6.10 5.61
N LEU A 113 -4.84 -5.99 4.93
CA LEU A 113 -4.96 -6.00 3.48
C LEU A 113 -4.32 -4.76 2.84
N ALA A 114 -4.56 -3.58 3.42
CA ALA A 114 -3.93 -2.32 3.01
C ALA A 114 -2.40 -2.38 3.18
N ALA A 115 -1.92 -2.94 4.30
CA ALA A 115 -0.48 -3.16 4.52
C ALA A 115 0.12 -4.13 3.49
N ALA A 116 -0.56 -5.24 3.19
CA ALA A 116 -0.08 -6.24 2.26
C ALA A 116 0.00 -5.71 0.81
N THR A 117 -1.02 -4.97 0.37
CA THR A 117 -1.05 -4.33 -0.95
C THR A 117 -0.01 -3.22 -1.07
N HIS A 118 0.12 -2.38 -0.04
CA HIS A 118 1.15 -1.34 0.01
C HIS A 118 2.57 -1.93 -0.03
N ALA A 119 2.83 -2.98 0.75
CA ALA A 119 4.10 -3.68 0.74
C ALA A 119 4.41 -4.30 -0.63
N THR A 120 3.38 -4.72 -1.37
CA THR A 120 3.52 -5.25 -2.74
C THR A 120 3.90 -4.15 -3.72
N LYS A 121 3.25 -2.97 -3.65
CA LYS A 121 3.63 -1.79 -4.43
C LYS A 121 5.07 -1.38 -4.14
N ALA A 122 5.39 -1.10 -2.88
CA ALA A 122 6.73 -0.66 -2.47
C ALA A 122 7.81 -1.71 -2.82
N GLY A 123 7.52 -3.00 -2.63
CA GLY A 123 8.41 -4.10 -3.01
C GLY A 123 8.62 -4.21 -4.52
N GLY A 124 7.56 -3.99 -5.31
CA GLY A 124 7.63 -3.95 -6.78
C GLY A 124 8.53 -2.80 -7.26
N ARG A 125 8.42 -1.61 -6.65
CA ARG A 125 9.27 -0.45 -6.97
C ARG A 125 10.75 -0.71 -6.72
N LEU A 126 11.10 -1.45 -5.68
CA LEU A 126 12.50 -1.86 -5.45
C LEU A 126 13.05 -2.73 -6.59
N VAL A 127 12.22 -3.59 -7.17
CA VAL A 127 12.61 -4.43 -8.32
C VAL A 127 12.69 -3.60 -9.60
N ILE A 128 11.69 -2.77 -9.87
CA ILE A 128 11.63 -1.94 -11.07
C ILE A 128 12.79 -0.95 -11.11
N ASN A 129 13.13 -0.33 -9.98
CA ASN A 129 14.21 0.65 -9.88
C ASN A 129 15.62 0.04 -10.01
N THR A 130 15.76 -1.30 -10.11
CA THR A 130 17.04 -1.91 -10.48
C THR A 130 17.45 -1.64 -11.93
N SER A 131 16.49 -1.30 -12.80
CA SER A 131 16.73 -0.84 -14.17
C SER A 131 15.99 0.48 -14.38
N PRO A 132 16.65 1.64 -14.20
CA PRO A 132 16.01 2.94 -14.19
C PRO A 132 15.68 3.42 -15.60
N GLU A 133 14.73 2.74 -16.24
CA GLU A 133 14.10 3.23 -17.46
C GLU A 133 12.80 3.95 -17.08
N PRO A 134 12.66 5.26 -17.39
CA PRO A 134 11.51 6.08 -16.97
C PRO A 134 10.18 5.47 -17.37
N PHE A 135 10.12 4.85 -18.55
CA PHE A 135 8.90 4.30 -19.13
C PHE A 135 8.29 3.19 -18.28
N THR A 136 9.09 2.31 -17.70
CA THR A 136 8.58 1.20 -16.86
C THR A 136 7.95 1.72 -15.57
N ASN A 137 8.60 2.70 -14.92
CA ASN A 137 8.05 3.34 -13.72
C ASN A 137 6.73 4.06 -14.02
N TRP A 138 6.65 4.74 -15.17
CA TRP A 138 5.44 5.44 -15.57
C TRP A 138 4.31 4.47 -15.90
N ALA A 139 4.60 3.41 -16.67
CA ALA A 139 3.63 2.39 -17.04
C ALA A 139 3.06 1.69 -15.80
N VAL A 140 3.91 1.34 -14.84
CA VAL A 140 3.48 0.72 -13.58
C VAL A 140 2.66 1.68 -12.73
N SER A 141 3.11 2.93 -12.56
CA SER A 141 2.34 3.97 -11.84
C SER A 141 0.94 4.17 -12.43
N ILE A 142 0.82 4.27 -13.76
CA ILE A 142 -0.48 4.44 -14.41
C ILE A 142 -1.33 3.16 -14.28
N ALA A 143 -0.72 1.98 -14.40
CA ALA A 143 -1.42 0.72 -14.22
C ALA A 143 -1.95 0.56 -12.79
N GLU A 144 -1.21 1.02 -11.77
CA GLU A 144 -1.67 1.06 -10.39
C GLU A 144 -2.93 1.90 -10.23
N ASP A 145 -2.94 3.12 -10.78
CA ASP A 145 -4.10 4.02 -10.72
C ASP A 145 -5.33 3.44 -11.45
N VAL A 146 -5.14 2.90 -12.65
CA VAL A 146 -6.20 2.23 -13.41
C VAL A 146 -6.73 1.02 -12.64
N THR A 147 -5.84 0.25 -12.02
CA THR A 147 -6.21 -0.93 -11.22
C THR A 147 -7.05 -0.53 -10.01
N VAL A 148 -6.70 0.55 -9.32
CA VAL A 148 -7.49 1.08 -8.20
C VAL A 148 -8.91 1.45 -8.65
N VAL A 149 -9.04 2.24 -9.72
CA VAL A 149 -10.36 2.65 -10.21
C VAL A 149 -11.17 1.45 -10.70
N ALA A 150 -10.56 0.56 -11.49
CA ALA A 150 -11.23 -0.62 -12.02
C ALA A 150 -11.63 -1.61 -10.91
N GLY A 151 -10.78 -1.79 -9.91
CA GLY A 151 -11.05 -2.67 -8.77
C GLY A 151 -12.18 -2.15 -7.89
N LEU A 152 -12.22 -0.85 -7.61
CA LEU A 152 -13.33 -0.23 -6.88
C LEU A 152 -14.64 -0.32 -7.69
N TRP A 153 -14.58 -0.04 -8.99
CA TRP A 153 -15.72 -0.22 -9.88
C TRP A 153 -16.23 -1.68 -9.86
N ALA A 154 -15.32 -2.67 -9.91
CA ALA A 154 -15.67 -4.08 -9.83
C ALA A 154 -16.24 -4.46 -8.46
N ALA A 155 -15.71 -3.92 -7.36
CA ALA A 155 -16.25 -4.14 -6.01
C ALA A 155 -17.70 -3.69 -5.89
N LEU A 156 -18.05 -2.58 -6.55
CA LEU A 156 -19.37 -1.96 -6.50
C LEU A 156 -20.38 -2.62 -7.44
N ASN A 157 -19.97 -2.95 -8.68
CA ASN A 157 -20.86 -3.45 -9.72
C ASN A 157 -20.86 -4.99 -9.86
N HIS A 158 -19.75 -5.64 -9.52
CA HIS A 158 -19.54 -7.08 -9.66
C HIS A 158 -18.88 -7.67 -8.39
N PRO A 159 -19.52 -7.56 -7.21
CA PRO A 159 -18.89 -7.85 -5.92
C PRO A 159 -18.36 -9.28 -5.83
N TRP A 160 -19.06 -10.27 -6.41
CA TRP A 160 -18.59 -11.65 -6.44
C TRP A 160 -17.29 -11.83 -7.23
N VAL A 161 -17.19 -11.21 -8.40
CA VAL A 161 -15.99 -11.25 -9.23
C VAL A 161 -14.83 -10.60 -8.49
N PHE A 162 -15.08 -9.41 -7.92
CA PHE A 162 -14.09 -8.71 -7.12
C PHE A 162 -13.60 -9.56 -5.94
N LEU A 163 -14.50 -10.15 -5.15
CA LEU A 163 -14.15 -10.96 -3.98
C LEU A 163 -13.37 -12.22 -4.35
N VAL A 164 -13.69 -12.87 -5.47
CA VAL A 164 -12.91 -14.01 -5.97
C VAL A 164 -11.50 -13.57 -6.36
N LEU A 165 -11.37 -12.49 -7.12
CA LEU A 165 -10.05 -11.94 -7.49
C LEU A 165 -9.25 -11.50 -6.27
N LEU A 166 -9.90 -10.89 -5.29
CA LEU A 166 -9.28 -10.49 -4.04
C LEU A 166 -8.82 -11.70 -3.23
N ALA A 167 -9.63 -12.75 -3.14
CA ALA A 167 -9.24 -13.99 -2.47
C ALA A 167 -8.01 -14.62 -3.14
N LEU A 168 -7.98 -14.68 -4.47
CA LEU A 168 -6.82 -15.16 -5.23
C LEU A 168 -5.57 -14.30 -4.97
N LEU A 169 -5.73 -12.97 -4.95
CA LEU A 169 -4.65 -12.06 -4.60
C LEU A 169 -4.15 -12.29 -3.17
N VAL A 170 -5.05 -12.43 -2.19
CA VAL A 170 -4.66 -12.69 -0.78
C VAL A 170 -3.89 -14.01 -0.68
N LEU A 171 -4.33 -15.07 -1.35
CA LEU A 171 -3.60 -16.35 -1.39
C LEU A 171 -2.19 -16.17 -1.98
N LEU A 172 -2.07 -15.40 -3.06
CA LEU A 172 -0.78 -15.04 -3.65
C LEU A 172 0.10 -14.27 -2.66
N LEU A 173 -0.43 -13.28 -1.95
CA LEU A 173 0.31 -12.46 -0.99
C LEU A 173 0.76 -13.26 0.23
N VAL A 174 -0.09 -14.13 0.76
CA VAL A 174 0.26 -15.05 1.87
C VAL A 174 1.44 -15.96 1.48
N TRP A 175 1.51 -16.37 0.21
CA TRP A 175 2.62 -17.16 -0.30
C TRP A 175 3.88 -16.32 -0.61
N LEU A 176 3.72 -15.11 -1.13
CA LEU A 176 4.80 -14.25 -1.63
C LEU A 176 5.51 -13.47 -0.52
N LEU A 177 4.77 -12.83 0.39
CA LEU A 177 5.32 -11.94 1.42
C LEU A 177 6.36 -12.62 2.33
N PRO A 178 6.17 -13.87 2.82
CA PRO A 178 7.18 -14.55 3.61
C PRO A 178 8.50 -14.77 2.86
N LYS A 179 8.43 -14.94 1.53
CA LYS A 179 9.62 -15.14 0.69
C LYS A 179 10.39 -13.84 0.52
N LEU A 180 9.69 -12.74 0.24
CA LEU A 180 10.27 -11.40 0.14
C LEU A 180 10.95 -11.01 1.45
N TRP A 181 10.27 -11.23 2.58
CA TRP A 181 10.81 -10.93 3.91
C TRP A 181 12.09 -11.72 4.23
N ARG A 182 12.14 -13.01 3.86
CA ARG A 182 13.36 -13.81 3.98
C ARG A 182 14.50 -13.27 3.11
N GLY A 183 14.20 -12.81 1.89
CA GLY A 183 15.16 -12.19 0.99
C GLY A 183 15.79 -10.92 1.58
N VAL A 184 14.94 -9.99 2.04
CA VAL A 184 15.39 -8.74 2.69
C VAL A 184 16.25 -9.02 3.92
N ARG A 185 15.85 -9.98 4.77
CA ARG A 185 16.64 -10.38 5.95
C ARG A 185 18.02 -10.93 5.59
N ARG A 186 18.16 -11.65 4.47
CA ARG A 186 19.46 -12.18 4.02
C ARG A 186 20.38 -11.06 3.55
N ILE A 187 19.86 -10.10 2.78
CA ILE A 187 20.61 -8.93 2.30
C ILE A 187 21.07 -8.09 3.51
N GLY A 188 20.15 -7.78 4.44
CA GLY A 188 20.48 -7.01 5.65
C GLY A 188 21.56 -7.66 6.51
N ARG A 189 21.55 -8.99 6.66
CA ARG A 189 22.62 -9.73 7.35
C ARG A 189 23.95 -9.65 6.62
N GLY A 190 23.96 -9.78 5.29
CA GLY A 190 25.18 -9.65 4.47
C GLY A 190 25.81 -8.26 4.58
N VAL A 191 24.99 -7.22 4.52
CA VAL A 191 25.42 -5.82 4.72
C VAL A 191 25.99 -5.62 6.13
N ALA A 192 25.30 -6.11 7.17
CA ALA A 192 25.79 -6.02 8.55
C ALA A 192 27.15 -6.73 8.76
N VAL A 193 27.38 -7.86 8.09
CA VAL A 193 28.68 -8.57 8.11
C VAL A 193 29.78 -7.76 7.42
N LEU A 194 29.48 -7.14 6.27
CA LEU A 194 30.42 -6.26 5.55
C LEU A 194 30.84 -5.04 6.38
N PHE A 195 29.89 -4.38 7.05
CA PHE A 195 30.18 -3.25 7.95
C PHE A 195 30.93 -3.69 9.22
N ARG A 196 30.69 -4.90 9.73
CA ARG A 196 31.40 -5.44 10.90
C ARG A 196 32.85 -5.84 10.55
N GLY A 197 33.10 -6.40 9.37
CA GLY A 197 34.45 -6.75 8.87
C GLY A 197 35.35 -5.54 8.60
N ARG A 198 34.78 -4.40 8.18
CA ARG A 198 35.52 -3.13 7.99
C ARG A 198 36.02 -2.51 9.29
N ARG A 199 35.34 -2.75 10.42
CA ARG A 199 35.75 -2.22 11.75
C ARG A 199 36.94 -2.99 12.35
N THR A 200 37.10 -4.28 12.06
CA THR A 200 38.23 -5.07 12.55
C THR A 200 39.52 -4.86 11.76
N GLY A 201 39.45 -4.43 10.49
CA GLY A 201 40.63 -4.14 9.67
C GLY A 201 41.27 -2.76 9.93
N ALA A 202 40.55 -1.82 10.54
CA ALA A 202 41.03 -0.45 10.78
C ALA A 202 41.72 -0.24 12.14
N GLY A 203 41.81 -1.29 12.99
CA GLY A 203 42.42 -1.21 14.33
C GLY A 203 43.73 -1.99 14.50
N GLY A 204 44.32 -2.49 13.41
CA GLY A 204 45.48 -3.39 13.42
C GLY A 204 46.77 -2.74 12.90
N THR A 205 47.14 -1.57 13.39
CA THR A 205 48.50 -1.03 13.23
C THR A 205 48.97 -0.52 14.58
N ASP A 206 49.43 -1.42 15.45
CA ASP A 206 50.46 -0.99 16.39
C ASP A 206 51.31 -2.15 16.96
N VAL A 207 52.62 -1.86 16.96
CA VAL A 207 53.73 -2.44 17.73
C VAL A 207 54.14 -3.90 17.46
N ALA A 208 55.07 -4.08 16.51
CA ALA A 208 56.07 -5.15 16.56
C ALA A 208 57.45 -4.61 16.16
N GLY A 209 58.02 -3.78 17.05
CA GLY A 209 59.37 -3.22 16.91
C GLY A 209 60.12 -3.32 18.23
N GLY A 210 60.43 -4.54 18.67
CA GLY A 210 61.21 -4.79 19.88
C GLY A 210 61.82 -6.19 19.88
N GLY A 211 63.12 -6.28 19.64
CA GLY A 211 63.88 -7.53 19.73
C GLY A 211 65.28 -7.41 19.15
N ARG A 212 66.26 -7.28 20.04
CA ARG A 212 67.72 -7.15 19.81
C ARG A 212 68.35 -8.43 19.21
N PRO A 213 69.67 -8.46 18.92
CA PRO A 213 70.70 -8.59 19.97
C PRO A 213 71.63 -7.38 20.12
#